data_AF-A0A3N5S4T8-F1
#
_entry.id   AF-A0A3N5S4T8-F1
#
_cell.length_a   1.000
_cell.length_b   1.000
_cell.length_c   1.000
_cell.angle_alpha   90.00
_cell.angle_beta   90.00
_cell.angle_gamma   90.00
#
_symmetry.space_group_name_H-M   'P 1'
#
loop_
_entity.id
_entity.type
_entity.pdbx_description
1 polymer ?
#
loop_
_entity_poly.entity_id
_entity_poly.type
_entity_poly.pdbx_seq_one_letter_code
_entity_poly.pdbx_strand_id
1 'polypeptide(L)'
;AQTVFIYHPQRGHAYVNISTAGLVKCNSAVNEKGIVIGGHFMGFDGTGPRGLSFTVLEHEIMRGASTIGEAVDIVKRGPRAGAFGFMVADGARRDAVAIEANGESVGLKRMENGVLVLTNFATTAELEKVDLMKRYNLVMRDMFGRYLRLGELVAAGRGRITGAMAA
;
A
#
# COMPACT_ATOMS: atom_id res chain seq x y z
N ALA A 1 -9.39 -9.21 18.59
CA ALA A 1 -8.07 -9.80 18.92
C ALA A 1 -7.21 -9.80 17.66
N GLN A 2 -5.92 -9.46 17.77
CA GLN A 2 -4.98 -9.58 16.64
C GLN A 2 -4.93 -11.05 16.19
N THR A 3 -4.87 -11.28 14.89
CA THR A 3 -4.88 -12.62 14.28
C THR A 3 -3.82 -12.68 13.20
N VAL A 4 -3.02 -13.74 13.22
CA VAL A 4 -2.05 -14.04 12.18
C VAL A 4 -2.64 -15.10 11.28
N PHE A 5 -2.77 -14.78 9.99
CA PHE A 5 -3.19 -15.73 8.97
C PHE A 5 -1.95 -16.20 8.19
N ILE A 6 -1.79 -17.52 8.08
CA ILE A 6 -0.72 -18.14 7.29
C ILE A 6 -1.39 -18.82 6.09
N TYR A 7 -1.01 -18.40 4.88
CA TYR A 7 -1.60 -18.89 3.64
C TYR A 7 -0.61 -19.78 2.89
N HIS A 8 -1.06 -20.99 2.56
CA HIS A 8 -0.37 -21.95 1.69
C HIS A 8 -1.22 -22.20 0.44
N PRO A 9 -1.25 -21.26 -0.51
CA PRO A 9 -2.03 -21.44 -1.73
C PRO A 9 -1.46 -22.60 -2.56
N GLN A 10 -2.32 -23.33 -3.27
CA GLN A 10 -1.89 -24.41 -4.17
C GLN A 10 -1.03 -23.92 -5.34
N ARG A 11 -1.16 -22.63 -5.70
CA ARG A 11 -0.40 -21.96 -6.76
C ARG A 11 0.02 -20.58 -6.27
N GLY A 12 1.26 -20.21 -6.61
CA GLY A 12 1.85 -18.93 -6.19
C GLY A 12 2.60 -19.05 -4.87
N HIS A 13 2.84 -17.90 -4.25
CA HIS A 13 3.69 -17.74 -3.07
C HIS A 13 2.92 -17.96 -1.78
N ALA A 14 3.55 -18.64 -0.81
CA ALA A 14 3.08 -18.60 0.58
C ALA A 14 3.28 -17.21 1.19
N TYR A 15 2.40 -16.81 2.10
CA TYR A 15 2.46 -15.50 2.75
C TYR A 15 1.78 -15.46 4.11
N VAL A 16 2.14 -14.46 4.90
CA VAL A 16 1.58 -14.19 6.22
C VAL A 16 0.91 -12.83 6.22
N ASN A 17 -0.25 -12.73 6.86
CA ASN A 17 -1.01 -11.49 7.04
C ASN A 17 -1.36 -11.28 8.51
N ILE A 18 -1.11 -10.07 9.02
CA ILE A 18 -1.49 -9.65 10.37
C ILE A 18 -2.80 -8.86 10.27
N SER A 19 -3.87 -9.40 10.86
CA SER A 19 -5.22 -8.86 10.73
C SER A 19 -6.03 -9.12 12.02
N THR A 20 -7.36 -9.17 11.92
CA THR A 20 -8.30 -9.49 13.01
C THR A 20 -9.27 -10.55 12.51
N ALA A 21 -9.66 -11.49 13.39
CA ALA A 21 -10.64 -12.53 13.06
C ALA A 21 -11.92 -11.93 12.44
N GLY A 22 -12.36 -12.50 11.32
CA GLY A 22 -13.51 -12.01 10.53
C GLY A 22 -13.18 -10.96 9.47
N LEU A 23 -11.95 -10.41 9.46
CA LEU A 23 -11.51 -9.46 8.44
C LEU A 23 -10.64 -10.15 7.39
N VAL A 24 -11.18 -10.29 6.18
CA VAL A 24 -10.51 -10.92 5.02
C VAL A 24 -9.45 -10.01 4.37
N LYS A 25 -9.24 -8.79 4.88
CA LYS A 25 -8.28 -7.82 4.32
C LYS A 25 -6.82 -8.24 4.51
N CYS A 26 -5.94 -7.89 3.58
CA CYS A 26 -4.53 -8.30 3.53
C CYS A 26 -3.58 -7.09 3.44
N ASN A 27 -3.75 -6.14 4.36
CA ASN A 27 -3.07 -4.85 4.26
C ASN A 27 -1.79 -4.74 5.07
N SER A 28 -1.42 -5.78 5.81
CA SER A 28 -0.19 -5.86 6.59
C SER A 28 0.37 -7.26 6.43
N ALA A 29 1.06 -7.50 5.32
CA ALA A 29 1.45 -8.84 4.92
C ALA A 29 2.85 -8.89 4.30
N VAL A 30 3.44 -10.09 4.34
CA VAL A 30 4.71 -10.41 3.69
C VAL A 30 4.62 -11.78 3.04
N ASN A 31 5.15 -11.91 1.82
CA ASN A 31 5.25 -13.20 1.14
C ASN A 31 6.65 -13.83 1.22
N GLU A 32 6.75 -15.10 0.85
CA GLU A 32 8.01 -15.87 0.88
C GLU A 32 9.12 -15.30 -0.01
N LYS A 33 8.79 -14.37 -0.93
CA LYS A 33 9.73 -13.68 -1.81
C LYS A 33 10.25 -12.37 -1.21
N GLY A 34 9.81 -12.02 -0.01
CA GLY A 34 10.21 -10.79 0.67
C GLY A 34 9.48 -9.54 0.17
N ILE A 35 8.35 -9.71 -0.52
CA ILE A 35 7.45 -8.60 -0.85
C ILE A 35 6.57 -8.31 0.37
N VAL A 36 6.61 -7.07 0.83
CA VAL A 36 5.82 -6.55 1.96
C VAL A 36 4.75 -5.59 1.42
N ILE A 37 3.54 -5.64 1.96
CA ILE A 37 2.46 -4.71 1.63
C ILE A 37 1.91 -4.00 2.86
N GLY A 38 1.71 -2.69 2.72
CA GLY A 38 1.00 -1.79 3.62
C GLY A 38 -0.16 -1.13 2.88
N GLY A 39 -1.41 -1.44 3.24
CA GLY A 39 -2.59 -0.95 2.53
C GLY A 39 -3.29 0.23 3.21
N HIS A 40 -3.56 1.29 2.44
CA HIS A 40 -4.14 2.55 2.89
C HIS A 40 -5.44 2.86 2.16
N PHE A 41 -6.49 3.20 2.91
CA PHE A 41 -7.72 3.75 2.33
C PHE A 41 -7.47 5.16 1.79
N MET A 42 -7.95 5.41 0.58
CA MET A 42 -7.83 6.69 -0.10
C MET A 42 -9.23 7.19 -0.48
N GLY A 43 -9.42 8.51 -0.47
CA GLY A 43 -10.65 9.15 -0.93
C GLY A 43 -10.45 9.74 -2.31
N PHE A 44 -10.50 8.92 -3.37
CA PHE A 44 -10.42 9.41 -4.74
C PHE A 44 -11.80 9.41 -5.42
N ASP A 45 -12.01 10.33 -6.35
CA ASP A 45 -13.10 10.28 -7.33
C ASP A 45 -12.84 9.15 -8.35
N GLY A 46 -13.76 8.90 -9.30
CA GLY A 46 -13.60 7.85 -10.31
C GLY A 46 -13.62 6.44 -9.70
N THR A 47 -14.38 6.28 -8.61
CA THR A 47 -14.53 5.01 -7.90
C THR A 47 -15.90 4.40 -8.17
N GLY A 48 -15.97 3.08 -8.12
CA GLY A 48 -17.22 2.34 -8.31
C GLY A 48 -17.06 0.88 -7.89
N PRO A 49 -18.17 0.11 -7.91
CA PRO A 49 -18.15 -1.29 -7.48
C PRO A 49 -17.68 -2.25 -8.58
N ARG A 50 -17.46 -1.77 -9.81
CA ARG A 50 -17.05 -2.60 -10.95
C ARG A 50 -15.55 -2.86 -10.88
N GLY A 51 -15.16 -4.13 -10.92
CA GLY A 51 -13.75 -4.57 -10.92
C GLY A 51 -13.36 -5.35 -9.67
N LEU A 52 -12.07 -5.66 -9.56
CA LEU A 52 -11.54 -6.36 -8.39
C LEU A 52 -11.46 -5.41 -7.19
N SER A 53 -11.94 -5.88 -6.04
CA SER A 53 -11.76 -5.14 -4.79
C SER A 53 -10.29 -5.10 -4.39
N PHE A 54 -9.87 -4.06 -3.69
CA PHE A 54 -8.47 -3.97 -3.25
C PHE A 54 -8.10 -5.08 -2.28
N THR A 55 -9.02 -5.59 -1.46
CA THR A 55 -8.79 -6.79 -0.65
C THR A 55 -8.32 -7.96 -1.51
N VAL A 56 -8.98 -8.20 -2.65
CA VAL A 56 -8.55 -9.25 -3.58
C VAL A 56 -7.19 -8.91 -4.15
N LEU A 57 -6.96 -7.67 -4.59
CA LEU A 57 -5.66 -7.24 -5.14
C LEU A 57 -4.51 -7.38 -4.14
N GLU A 58 -4.72 -7.10 -2.85
CA GLU A 58 -3.73 -7.31 -1.79
C GLU A 58 -3.31 -8.80 -1.73
N HIS A 59 -4.29 -9.72 -1.78
CA HIS A 59 -4.02 -11.15 -1.85
C HIS A 59 -3.37 -11.58 -3.17
N GLU A 60 -3.76 -10.98 -4.30
CA GLU A 60 -3.12 -11.22 -5.60
C GLU A 60 -1.64 -10.83 -5.57
N ILE A 61 -1.31 -9.67 -5.00
CA ILE A 61 0.08 -9.21 -4.86
C ILE A 61 0.85 -10.20 -3.98
N MET A 62 0.32 -10.56 -2.80
CA MET A 62 1.02 -11.49 -1.90
C MET A 62 1.24 -12.87 -2.52
N ARG A 63 0.25 -13.42 -3.23
CA ARG A 63 0.36 -14.75 -3.86
C ARG A 63 1.14 -14.74 -5.18
N GLY A 64 1.28 -13.59 -5.85
CA GLY A 64 1.74 -13.52 -7.24
C GLY A 64 3.02 -12.74 -7.49
N ALA A 65 3.38 -11.77 -6.63
CA ALA A 65 4.53 -10.90 -6.88
C ALA A 65 5.82 -11.44 -6.24
N SER A 66 6.88 -11.54 -7.04
CA SER A 66 8.28 -11.71 -6.59
C SER A 66 9.08 -10.40 -6.68
N THR A 67 8.50 -9.36 -7.30
CA THR A 67 9.10 -8.05 -7.52
C THR A 67 8.06 -6.95 -7.37
N ILE A 68 8.51 -5.71 -7.16
CA ILE A 68 7.63 -4.53 -7.23
C ILE A 68 6.97 -4.39 -8.62
N GLY A 69 7.69 -4.73 -9.70
CA GLY A 69 7.15 -4.66 -11.06
C GLY A 69 5.90 -5.52 -11.22
N GLU A 70 5.97 -6.78 -10.78
CA GLU A 70 4.84 -7.70 -10.83
C GLU A 70 3.68 -7.24 -9.93
N ALA A 71 3.96 -6.64 -8.76
CA ALA A 71 2.93 -6.05 -7.91
C ALA A 71 2.19 -4.90 -8.63
N VAL A 72 2.93 -4.03 -9.33
CA VAL A 72 2.36 -2.95 -10.16
C VAL A 72 1.53 -3.53 -11.30
N ASP A 73 2.03 -4.56 -11.99
CA ASP A 73 1.33 -5.19 -13.10
C ASP A 73 0.01 -5.82 -12.64
N ILE A 74 -0.01 -6.47 -11.47
CA ILE A 74 -1.24 -7.02 -10.88
C ILE A 74 -2.31 -5.94 -10.68
N VAL A 75 -1.93 -4.77 -10.16
CA VAL A 75 -2.88 -3.65 -9.96
C VAL A 75 -3.34 -3.05 -11.28
N LYS A 76 -2.46 -2.98 -12.28
CA LYS A 76 -2.76 -2.39 -13.60
C LYS A 76 -3.55 -3.31 -14.53
N ARG A 77 -3.45 -4.64 -14.36
CA ARG A 77 -3.95 -5.64 -15.32
C ARG A 77 -5.45 -5.58 -15.61
N GLY A 78 -6.27 -5.13 -14.66
CA GLY A 78 -7.72 -5.15 -14.84
C GLY A 78 -8.46 -4.04 -14.10
N PRO A 79 -9.79 -3.96 -14.26
CA PRO A 79 -10.62 -2.98 -13.57
C PRO A 79 -10.51 -3.13 -12.04
N ARG A 80 -10.50 -1.99 -11.33
CA ARG A 80 -10.37 -1.92 -9.87
C ARG A 80 -11.64 -1.31 -9.28
N ALA A 81 -12.07 -1.80 -8.12
CA ALA A 81 -13.22 -1.26 -7.41
C ALA A 81 -12.77 -0.46 -6.18
N GLY A 82 -13.27 0.78 -6.06
CA GLY A 82 -12.97 1.76 -4.99
C GLY A 82 -11.72 2.64 -5.24
N ALA A 83 -11.16 3.25 -4.18
CA ALA A 83 -9.85 3.93 -4.16
C ALA A 83 -8.92 3.42 -3.04
N PHE A 84 -7.62 3.26 -3.35
CA PHE A 84 -6.66 2.68 -2.41
C PHE A 84 -5.20 3.03 -2.72
N GLY A 85 -4.36 2.97 -1.69
CA GLY A 85 -2.92 3.11 -1.77
C GLY A 85 -2.23 1.85 -1.27
N PHE A 86 -1.38 1.24 -2.09
CA PHE A 86 -0.56 0.10 -1.72
C PHE A 86 0.89 0.53 -1.58
N MET A 87 1.41 0.55 -0.35
CA MET A 87 2.84 0.66 -0.13
C MET A 87 3.44 -0.74 -0.24
N VAL A 88 4.25 -0.97 -1.27
CA VAL A 88 4.90 -2.26 -1.54
C VAL A 88 6.41 -2.09 -1.39
N ALA A 89 7.03 -2.94 -0.56
CA ALA A 89 8.48 -2.98 -0.41
C ALA A 89 9.04 -4.34 -0.84
N ASP A 90 10.24 -4.33 -1.39
CA ASP A 90 11.00 -5.52 -1.80
C ASP A 90 12.24 -5.62 -0.93
N GLY A 91 12.22 -6.57 0.01
CA GLY A 91 13.31 -6.77 0.97
C GLY A 91 14.62 -7.21 0.31
N ALA A 92 14.56 -7.94 -0.81
CA ALA A 92 15.76 -8.41 -1.51
C ALA A 92 16.46 -7.28 -2.26
N ARG A 93 15.70 -6.38 -2.88
CA ARG A 93 16.24 -5.24 -3.65
C ARG A 93 16.40 -3.97 -2.83
N ARG A 94 15.89 -3.95 -1.60
CA ARG A 94 15.85 -2.76 -0.72
C ARG A 94 15.19 -1.57 -1.41
N ASP A 95 14.09 -1.83 -2.10
CA ASP A 95 13.31 -0.84 -2.85
C ASP A 95 11.85 -0.81 -2.38
N ALA A 96 11.13 0.28 -2.66
CA ALA A 96 9.70 0.40 -2.37
C ALA A 96 8.96 1.31 -3.38
N VAL A 97 7.65 1.10 -3.49
CA VAL A 97 6.74 1.94 -4.27
C VAL A 97 5.42 2.13 -3.53
N ALA A 98 4.82 3.31 -3.66
CA ALA A 98 3.41 3.53 -3.35
C ALA A 98 2.64 3.47 -4.67
N ILE A 99 1.67 2.56 -4.75
CA ILE A 99 0.74 2.40 -5.87
C ILE A 99 -0.58 3.00 -5.45
N GLU A 100 -0.92 4.17 -5.97
CA GLU A 100 -2.19 4.84 -5.70
C GLU A 100 -3.14 4.56 -6.87
N ALA A 101 -4.35 4.10 -6.59
CA ALA A 101 -5.27 3.69 -7.63
C ALA A 101 -6.74 3.97 -7.28
N ASN A 102 -7.52 4.31 -8.30
CA ASN A 102 -8.99 4.25 -8.31
C ASN A 102 -9.45 3.32 -9.46
N GLY A 103 -10.71 3.42 -9.88
CA GLY A 103 -11.23 2.62 -10.99
C GLY A 103 -10.58 2.93 -12.34
N GLU A 104 -10.08 4.16 -12.52
CA GLU A 104 -9.71 4.72 -13.83
C GLU A 104 -8.19 4.91 -13.99
N SER A 105 -7.51 5.27 -12.91
CA SER A 105 -6.14 5.75 -12.87
C SER A 105 -5.31 4.95 -11.88
N VAL A 106 -4.02 4.83 -12.21
CA VAL A 106 -2.99 4.26 -11.33
C VAL A 106 -1.77 5.17 -11.40
N GLY A 107 -1.33 5.67 -10.26
CA GLY A 107 -0.12 6.45 -10.09
C GLY A 107 0.90 5.72 -9.25
N LEU A 108 2.19 6.02 -9.48
CA LEU A 108 3.30 5.37 -8.80
C LEU A 108 4.22 6.42 -8.19
N LYS A 109 4.50 6.31 -6.89
CA LYS A 109 5.56 7.05 -6.23
C LYS A 109 6.65 6.08 -5.80
N ARG A 110 7.83 6.21 -6.40
CA ARG A 110 9.00 5.39 -6.05
C ARG A 110 9.64 5.90 -4.77
N MET A 111 10.30 4.99 -4.06
CA MET A 111 11.15 5.35 -2.93
C MET A 111 12.27 6.27 -3.40
N GLU A 112 12.55 7.31 -2.64
CA GLU A 112 13.64 8.24 -2.91
C GLU A 112 14.56 8.33 -1.69
N ASN A 113 15.87 8.29 -1.92
CA ASN A 113 16.88 8.39 -0.85
C ASN A 113 16.70 7.34 0.28
N GLY A 114 16.15 6.16 -0.05
CA GLY A 114 15.88 5.09 0.91
C GLY A 114 14.63 5.33 1.78
N VAL A 115 13.75 6.26 1.39
CA VAL A 115 12.54 6.62 2.13
C VAL A 115 11.33 6.67 1.21
N LEU A 116 10.21 6.15 1.69
CA LEU A 116 8.90 6.29 1.08
C LEU A 116 7.90 6.54 2.19
N VAL A 117 7.02 7.53 2.00
CA VAL A 117 5.96 7.87 2.95
C VAL A 117 4.64 7.95 2.19
N LEU A 118 3.62 7.31 2.76
CA LEU A 118 2.24 7.32 2.32
C LEU A 118 1.33 7.44 3.56
N THR A 119 0.27 8.24 3.45
CA THR A 119 -0.79 8.26 4.47
C THR A 119 -2.14 8.00 3.82
N ASN A 120 -3.02 8.99 3.69
CA ASN A 120 -4.40 8.79 3.21
C ASN A 120 -4.83 9.86 2.20
N PHE A 121 -3.86 10.48 1.53
CA PHE A 121 -4.06 11.48 0.48
C PHE A 121 -3.09 11.21 -0.68
N ALA A 122 -3.45 11.66 -1.88
CA ALA A 122 -2.69 11.42 -3.09
C ALA A 122 -1.28 12.01 -3.02
N THR A 123 -0.28 11.20 -3.33
CA THR A 123 1.12 11.60 -3.45
C THR A 123 1.64 11.50 -4.88
N THR A 124 0.80 11.07 -5.82
CA THR A 124 1.12 11.00 -7.25
C THR A 124 0.31 12.02 -8.07
N ALA A 125 0.88 12.47 -9.19
CA ALA A 125 0.25 13.46 -10.05
C ALA A 125 -1.03 12.94 -10.72
N GLU A 126 -1.09 11.63 -11.00
CA GLU A 126 -2.23 10.97 -11.64
C GLU A 126 -3.48 10.99 -10.76
N LEU A 127 -3.31 10.93 -9.43
CA LEU A 127 -4.41 10.87 -8.47
C LEU A 127 -4.68 12.22 -7.77
N GLU A 128 -3.76 13.18 -7.85
CA GLU A 128 -3.89 14.47 -7.16
C GLU A 128 -5.18 15.23 -7.52
N LYS A 129 -5.56 15.25 -8.80
CA LYS A 129 -6.75 15.99 -9.27
C LYS A 129 -8.06 15.34 -8.86
N VAL A 130 -8.04 14.04 -8.54
CA VAL A 130 -9.21 13.26 -8.12
C VAL A 130 -9.22 13.02 -6.62
N ASP A 131 -8.26 13.58 -5.86
CA ASP A 131 -8.19 13.44 -4.41
C ASP A 131 -9.26 14.28 -3.72
N LEU A 132 -10.32 13.62 -3.28
CA LEU A 132 -11.44 14.21 -2.54
C LEU A 132 -10.99 14.71 -1.16
N MET A 133 -10.01 14.06 -0.54
CA MET A 133 -9.50 14.45 0.78
C MET A 133 -8.84 15.83 0.69
N LYS A 134 -7.94 16.02 -0.28
CA LYS A 134 -7.32 17.33 -0.55
C LYS A 134 -8.34 18.35 -1.04
N ARG A 135 -9.15 18.00 -2.04
CA ARG A 135 -10.07 18.93 -2.72
C ARG A 135 -11.06 19.57 -1.77
N TYR A 136 -11.57 18.80 -0.80
CA TYR A 136 -12.56 19.27 0.18
C TYR A 136 -11.96 19.50 1.57
N ASN A 137 -10.63 19.45 1.70
CA ASN A 137 -9.91 19.63 2.96
C ASN A 137 -10.42 18.71 4.10
N LEU A 138 -10.82 17.48 3.75
CA LEU A 138 -11.39 16.51 4.70
C LEU A 138 -10.28 15.95 5.56
N VAL A 139 -10.27 16.30 6.86
CA VAL A 139 -9.26 15.88 7.85
C VAL A 139 -7.80 16.03 7.39
N MET A 140 -7.55 16.92 6.41
CA MET A 140 -6.24 17.05 5.78
C MET A 140 -5.17 17.56 6.73
N ARG A 141 -5.54 18.37 7.74
CA ARG A 141 -4.61 18.78 8.80
C ARG A 141 -3.99 17.56 9.48
N ASP A 142 -4.79 16.53 9.78
CA ASP A 142 -4.35 15.36 10.51
C ASP A 142 -3.59 14.38 9.58
N MET A 143 -4.04 14.22 8.34
CA MET A 143 -3.35 13.39 7.34
C MET A 143 -1.99 13.97 6.96
N PHE A 144 -1.93 15.27 6.68
CA PHE A 144 -0.69 15.96 6.33
C PHE A 144 0.26 16.07 7.52
N GLY A 145 -0.25 16.35 8.72
CA GLY A 145 0.54 16.36 9.95
C GLY A 145 1.24 15.01 10.19
N ARG A 146 0.54 13.89 10.02
CA ARG A 146 1.16 12.54 10.09
C ARG A 146 2.21 12.34 9.01
N TYR A 147 1.95 12.77 7.78
CA TYR A 147 2.88 12.64 6.68
C TYR A 147 4.19 13.39 6.95
N LEU A 148 4.11 14.65 7.39
CA LEU A 148 5.27 15.45 7.77
C LEU A 148 6.02 14.82 8.95
N ARG A 149 5.30 14.42 10.00
CA ARG A 149 5.91 13.83 11.19
C ARG A 149 6.64 12.53 10.89
N LEU A 150 6.08 11.67 10.04
CA LEU A 150 6.75 10.46 9.57
C LEU A 150 8.04 10.80 8.82
N GLY A 151 8.01 11.80 7.94
CA GLY A 151 9.19 12.29 7.24
C GLY A 151 10.30 12.75 8.18
N GLU A 152 9.95 13.56 9.19
CA GLU A 152 10.90 14.02 10.22
C GLU A 152 11.53 12.86 11.01
N LEU A 153 10.69 11.92 11.48
CA LEU A 153 11.14 10.79 12.28
C LEU A 153 12.06 9.86 11.47
N VAL A 154 11.71 9.59 10.22
CA VAL A 154 12.54 8.77 9.33
C VAL A 154 13.86 9.48 9.00
N ALA A 155 13.84 10.80 8.75
CA ALA A 155 15.05 11.58 8.52
C ALA A 155 15.97 11.59 9.75
N ALA A 156 15.42 11.85 10.94
CA ALA A 156 16.17 11.84 12.19
C ALA A 156 16.72 10.44 12.53
N GLY A 157 15.98 9.39 12.19
CA GLY A 157 16.34 7.99 12.44
C GLY A 157 17.19 7.35 11.36
N ARG A 158 17.53 8.04 10.27
CA ARG A 158 18.16 7.45 9.08
C ARG A 158 19.42 6.65 9.44
N GLY A 159 19.52 5.43 8.89
CA GLY A 159 20.62 4.49 9.17
C GLY A 159 20.56 3.81 10.54
N ARG A 160 19.60 4.17 11.39
CA ARG A 160 19.41 3.61 12.74
C ARG A 160 18.04 2.97 12.95
N ILE A 161 17.13 3.08 11.97
CA ILE A 161 15.78 2.51 12.08
C ILE A 161 15.88 0.99 12.22
N THR A 162 15.30 0.48 13.31
CA THR A 162 15.14 -0.94 13.60
C THR A 162 13.66 -1.26 13.76
N GLY A 163 13.29 -2.56 13.76
CA GLY A 163 11.90 -2.97 14.03
C GLY A 163 11.38 -2.46 15.38
N ALA A 164 12.23 -2.39 16.40
CA ALA A 164 11.86 -1.86 17.73
C ALA A 164 11.60 -0.36 17.72
N MET A 165 12.27 0.41 16.85
CA MET A 165 12.01 1.85 16.70
C MET A 165 10.74 2.14 15.89
N ALA A 166 10.27 1.18 15.09
CA ALA A 166 9.08 1.30 14.27
C ALA A 166 7.79 0.83 14.98
N ALA A 167 7.91 0.25 16.18
CA ALA A 167 6.82 -0.31 16.97
C ALA A 167 6.19 0.70 17.95
#